data_AF-A0A7Y6GI75-F1
#
_entry.id   AF-A0A7Y6GI75-F1
#
_cell.length_a   1.000
_cell.length_b   1.000
_cell.length_c   1.000
_cell.angle_alpha   90.00
_cell.angle_beta   90.00
_cell.angle_gamma   90.00
#
_symmetry.space_group_name_H-M   'P 1'
#
loop_
_entity.id
_entity.type
_entity.pdbx_description
1 polymer ?
#
loop_
_entity_poly.entity_id
_entity_poly.type
_entity_poly.pdbx_seq_one_letter_code
_entity_poly.pdbx_strand_id
1 'polypeptide(L)'
;MEIRAKCRRLKQRNDIKLVIIDYLQLMQAGGSKRSESRQQEVSDMSRNLKLLAKELEVPVIALSQLNRGPEQRTDKKPMVSDLRESGSIEQDADMVILLHREDAYEKESPRAGEADIIVGKHRNGPTATITVAFQGHYSRFVDMAQT
;
A
#
# COMPACT_ATOMS: atom_id res chain seq x y z
N MET A 1 6.84 11.66 16.90
CA MET A 1 6.79 10.80 15.70
C MET A 1 8.03 9.90 15.67
N GLU A 2 7.95 8.78 16.37
CA GLU A 2 9.10 7.90 16.66
C GLU A 2 9.76 7.33 15.40
N ILE A 3 8.96 7.01 14.37
CA ILE A 3 9.43 6.49 13.09
C ILE A 3 10.34 7.48 12.36
N ARG A 4 9.96 8.76 12.26
CA ARG A 4 10.77 9.78 11.58
C ARG A 4 12.15 9.93 12.22
N ALA A 5 12.21 9.98 13.55
CA ALA A 5 13.49 10.04 14.27
C ALA A 5 14.33 8.78 14.04
N LYS A 6 13.72 7.59 14.06
CA LYS A 6 14.41 6.32 13.81
C LYS A 6 14.95 6.23 12.38
N CYS A 7 14.15 6.59 11.38
CA CYS A 7 14.56 6.59 9.97
C CYS A 7 15.68 7.59 9.70
N ARG A 8 15.62 8.82 10.24
CA ARG A 8 16.72 9.80 10.14
C ARG A 8 18.02 9.25 10.71
N ARG A 9 17.97 8.66 11.91
CA ARG A 9 19.14 8.07 12.56
C ARG A 9 19.73 6.93 11.73
N LEU A 10 18.88 6.08 11.15
CA LEU A 10 19.32 4.98 10.28
C LEU A 10 19.87 5.50 8.95
N LYS A 11 19.29 6.55 8.35
CA LYS A 11 19.82 7.21 7.15
C LYS A 11 21.22 7.78 7.41
N GLN A 12 21.43 8.44 8.54
CA GLN A 12 22.74 8.99 8.90
C GLN A 12 23.79 7.90 9.15
N ARG A 13 23.43 6.79 9.80
CA ARG A 13 24.37 5.73 10.19
C ARG A 13 24.64 4.70 9.10
N ASN A 14 23.63 4.40 8.30
CA ASN A 14 23.62 3.25 7.40
C ASN A 14 23.18 3.61 5.97
N ASP A 15 22.86 4.88 5.70
CA ASP A 15 22.40 5.36 4.40
C ASP A 15 21.28 4.49 3.80
N ILE A 16 20.22 4.25 4.60
CA ILE A 16 19.06 3.45 4.18
C ILE A 16 18.53 3.92 2.82
N LYS A 17 18.05 2.95 2.02
CA LYS A 17 17.58 3.17 0.64
C LYS A 17 16.10 2.91 0.43
N LEU A 18 15.42 2.33 1.42
CA LEU A 18 14.00 2.00 1.37
C LEU A 18 13.43 1.98 2.79
N VAL A 19 12.18 2.41 2.94
CA VAL A 19 11.40 2.24 4.17
C VAL A 19 10.11 1.50 3.83
N ILE A 20 9.81 0.44 4.58
CA ILE A 20 8.55 -0.31 4.48
C ILE A 20 7.81 -0.22 5.81
N ILE A 21 6.51 0.04 5.75
CA ILE A 21 5.63 0.16 6.92
C ILE A 21 4.46 -0.81 6.76
N ASP A 22 4.33 -1.75 7.70
CA ASP A 22 3.29 -2.78 7.76
C ASP A 22 2.54 -2.67 9.10
N TYR A 23 1.29 -2.19 9.15
CA TYR A 23 0.55 -1.42 8.15
C TYR A 23 0.05 -0.11 8.78
N LEU A 24 -0.32 0.89 7.97
CA LEU A 24 -0.61 2.26 8.42
C LEU A 24 -1.62 2.34 9.57
N GLN A 25 -2.66 1.53 9.50
CA GLN A 25 -3.75 1.55 10.48
C GLN A 25 -3.34 0.96 11.85
N LEU A 26 -2.18 0.32 12.03
CA LEU A 26 -1.69 -0.06 13.38
C LEU A 26 -0.91 1.04 14.08
N MET A 27 -0.53 2.10 13.36
CA MET A 27 0.23 3.19 13.94
C MET A 27 -0.68 4.09 14.79
N GLN A 28 -0.32 4.30 16.06
CA GLN A 28 -1.03 5.22 16.94
C GLN A 28 -0.55 6.65 16.70
N ALA A 29 -1.49 7.61 16.67
CA ALA A 29 -1.16 9.02 16.68
C ALA A 29 -0.52 9.37 18.03
N GLY A 30 0.81 9.44 18.08
CA GLY A 30 1.54 9.82 19.29
C GLY A 30 1.27 11.29 19.65
N GLY A 31 0.20 11.54 20.40
CA GLY A 31 -0.19 12.85 20.90
C GLY A 31 -1.26 12.76 21.99
N SER A 32 -1.15 13.60 23.01
CA SER A 32 -2.05 13.71 24.17
C SER A 32 -3.44 14.27 23.85
N LYS A 33 -3.73 14.55 22.58
CA LYS A 33 -5.06 14.91 22.10
C LYS A 33 -5.65 13.68 21.41
N ARG A 34 -6.69 13.08 22.00
CA ARG A 34 -7.57 12.17 21.27
C ARG A 34 -7.96 12.88 19.97
N SER A 35 -7.53 12.34 18.84
CA SER A 35 -8.10 12.76 17.57
C SER A 35 -9.59 12.47 17.62
N GLU A 36 -10.42 13.46 17.32
CA GLU A 36 -11.89 13.30 17.28
C GLU A 36 -12.33 12.42 16.10
N SER A 37 -11.45 12.18 15.11
CA SER A 37 -11.74 11.33 13.96
C SER A 37 -10.52 10.53 13.51
N ARG A 38 -10.73 9.21 13.34
CA ARG A 38 -9.75 8.28 12.76
C ARG A 38 -9.27 8.72 11.38
N GLN A 39 -10.15 9.32 10.59
CA GLN A 39 -9.83 9.86 9.27
C GLN A 39 -8.75 10.95 9.33
N GLN A 40 -8.77 11.79 10.37
CA GLN A 40 -7.77 12.83 10.54
C GLN A 40 -6.40 12.23 10.89
N GLU A 41 -6.35 11.21 11.73
CA GLU A 41 -5.09 10.51 12.07
C GLU A 41 -4.45 9.90 10.83
N VAL A 42 -5.24 9.21 10.01
CA VAL A 42 -4.77 8.60 8.76
C VAL A 42 -4.29 9.69 7.79
N SER A 43 -4.99 10.82 7.71
CA SER A 43 -4.59 11.94 6.87
C SER A 43 -3.29 12.59 7.30
N ASP A 44 -3.11 12.84 8.60
CA ASP A 44 -1.87 13.38 9.12
C ASP A 44 -0.72 12.40 8.89
N MET A 45 -0.96 11.10 9.09
CA MET A 45 0.04 10.07 8.89
C MET A 45 0.49 9.97 7.43
N SER A 46 -0.46 9.92 6.50
CA SER A 46 -0.21 9.94 5.06
C SER A 46 0.71 11.09 4.66
N ARG A 47 0.34 12.32 5.08
CA ARG A 47 1.12 13.52 4.79
C ARG A 47 2.53 13.44 5.39
N ASN A 48 2.65 12.97 6.62
CA ASN A 48 3.93 12.85 7.30
C ASN A 48 4.87 11.82 6.65
N LEU A 49 4.33 10.73 6.11
CA LEU A 49 5.12 9.77 5.34
C LEU A 49 5.59 10.34 4.01
N LYS A 50 4.75 11.11 3.32
CA LYS A 50 5.17 11.84 2.12
C LYS A 50 6.30 12.82 2.41
N LEU A 51 6.22 13.55 3.52
CA LEU A 51 7.29 14.45 3.96
C LEU A 51 8.56 13.67 4.34
N LEU A 52 8.42 12.53 5.00
CA LEU A 52 9.56 11.65 5.34
C LEU A 52 10.29 11.15 4.09
N ALA A 53 9.55 10.70 3.08
CA ALA A 53 10.11 10.24 1.81
C ALA A 53 10.90 11.34 1.10
N LYS A 54 10.33 12.55 1.04
CA LYS A 54 11.00 13.73 0.46
C LYS A 54 12.24 14.14 1.24
N GLU A 55 12.17 14.09 2.56
CA GLU A 55 13.28 14.50 3.42
C GLU A 55 14.46 13.52 3.34
N LEU A 56 14.18 12.22 3.37
CA LEU A 56 15.23 11.20 3.36
C LEU A 56 15.70 10.85 1.94
N GLU A 57 14.99 11.34 0.91
CA GLU A 57 15.22 11.02 -0.50
C GLU A 57 15.25 9.51 -0.75
N VAL A 58 14.29 8.80 -0.15
CA VAL A 58 14.13 7.35 -0.34
C VAL A 58 12.67 6.99 -0.59
N PRO A 59 12.40 5.91 -1.34
CA PRO A 59 11.06 5.35 -1.43
C PRO A 59 10.54 4.94 -0.05
N VAL A 60 9.28 5.26 0.22
CA VAL A 60 8.55 4.81 1.41
C VAL A 60 7.34 4.02 0.92
N ILE A 61 7.32 2.72 1.22
CA ILE A 61 6.21 1.82 0.93
C ILE A 61 5.40 1.68 2.22
N ALA A 62 4.11 1.95 2.13
CA ALA A 62 3.19 1.80 3.24
C ALA A 62 2.05 0.86 2.85
N LEU A 63 1.87 -0.21 3.62
CA LEU A 63 0.75 -1.11 3.45
C LEU A 63 -0.51 -0.46 4.05
N SER A 64 -1.61 -0.53 3.29
CA SER A 64 -2.91 -0.03 3.71
C SER A 64 -3.95 -1.12 3.49
N GLN A 65 -4.83 -1.30 4.45
CA GLN A 65 -6.01 -2.12 4.28
C GLN A 65 -7.06 -1.40 3.43
N LEU A 66 -7.84 -2.16 2.68
CA LEU A 66 -8.99 -1.68 1.93
C LEU A 66 -10.27 -1.88 2.74
N ASN A 67 -11.31 -1.12 2.43
CA ASN A 67 -12.65 -1.45 2.89
C ASN A 67 -13.12 -2.76 2.25
N ARG A 68 -14.15 -3.38 2.83
CA ARG A 68 -14.80 -4.58 2.29
C ARG A 68 -15.67 -4.32 1.05
N GLY A 69 -15.68 -3.09 0.53
CA GLY A 69 -16.43 -2.70 -0.67
C GLY A 69 -16.17 -3.57 -1.92
N PRO A 70 -14.90 -3.94 -2.23
CA PRO A 70 -14.60 -4.86 -3.32
C PRO A 70 -15.31 -6.20 -3.18
N GLU A 71 -15.41 -6.76 -1.97
CA GLU A 71 -15.97 -8.09 -1.73
C GLU A 71 -17.45 -8.20 -2.14
N GLN A 72 -18.16 -7.07 -2.19
CA GLN A 72 -19.57 -6.98 -2.57
C GLN A 72 -19.76 -6.79 -4.08
N ARG A 73 -18.71 -6.45 -4.83
CA ARG A 73 -18.78 -6.30 -6.29
C ARG A 73 -18.69 -7.65 -6.97
N THR A 74 -19.27 -7.75 -8.17
CA THR A 74 -19.24 -8.96 -8.98
C THR A 74 -17.81 -9.36 -9.36
N ASP A 75 -16.97 -8.41 -9.73
CA ASP A 75 -15.59 -8.65 -10.17
C ASP A 75 -14.59 -8.77 -9.01
N LYS A 76 -14.97 -8.32 -7.79
CA LYS A 76 -14.13 -8.28 -6.58
C LYS A 76 -12.77 -7.61 -6.76
N LYS A 77 -12.56 -6.87 -7.86
CA LYS A 77 -11.31 -6.20 -8.17
C LYS A 77 -11.21 -4.92 -7.36
N PRO A 78 -10.18 -4.71 -6.54
CA PRO A 78 -10.02 -3.49 -5.77
C PRO A 78 -9.77 -2.29 -6.68
N MET A 79 -10.22 -1.13 -6.23
CA MET A 79 -10.09 0.17 -6.87
C MET A 79 -9.50 1.16 -5.86
N VAL A 80 -8.93 2.26 -6.36
CA VAL A 80 -8.35 3.30 -5.50
C VAL A 80 -9.39 3.88 -4.54
N SER A 81 -10.65 4.00 -4.98
CA SER A 81 -11.77 4.45 -4.15
C SER A 81 -12.07 3.55 -2.95
N ASP A 82 -11.60 2.29 -2.93
CA ASP A 82 -11.79 1.37 -1.81
C ASP A 82 -10.86 1.67 -0.62
N LEU A 83 -9.94 2.61 -0.77
CA LEU A 83 -9.20 3.23 0.33
C LEU A 83 -10.08 4.17 1.20
N ARG A 84 -11.40 4.23 0.97
CA ARG A 84 -12.37 5.11 1.68
C ARG A 84 -12.13 5.11 3.22
N GLU A 85 -12.29 6.27 3.85
CA GLU A 85 -11.65 6.70 5.13
C GLU A 85 -10.25 7.32 4.98
N SER A 86 -9.64 7.25 3.78
CA SER A 86 -8.28 7.76 3.55
C SER A 86 -8.10 8.46 2.19
N GLY A 87 -9.03 9.36 1.81
CA GLY A 87 -8.88 10.18 0.59
C GLY A 87 -7.56 10.99 0.57
N SER A 88 -6.99 11.27 1.73
CA SER A 88 -5.65 11.81 1.91
C SER A 88 -4.53 10.86 1.47
N ILE A 89 -4.63 9.55 1.71
CA ILE A 89 -3.68 8.55 1.19
C ILE A 89 -3.68 8.59 -0.32
N GLU A 90 -4.87 8.54 -0.94
CA GLU A 90 -4.98 8.64 -2.39
C GLU A 90 -4.32 9.92 -2.89
N GLN A 91 -4.57 11.07 -2.27
CA GLN A 91 -4.00 12.34 -2.69
C GLN A 91 -2.48 12.37 -2.52
N ASP A 92 -1.95 12.03 -1.35
CA ASP A 92 -0.52 12.18 -1.02
C ASP A 92 0.37 11.15 -1.75
N ALA A 93 -0.14 9.95 -2.02
CA ALA A 93 0.62 8.89 -2.66
C ALA A 93 1.12 9.30 -4.05
N ASP A 94 2.37 8.92 -4.36
CA ASP A 94 2.90 9.02 -5.72
C ASP A 94 2.41 7.88 -6.60
N MET A 95 2.26 6.69 -6.01
CA MET A 95 1.76 5.48 -6.66
C MET A 95 0.83 4.74 -5.71
N VAL A 96 -0.24 4.16 -6.25
CA VAL A 96 -1.13 3.24 -5.52
C VAL A 96 -1.10 1.91 -6.26
N ILE A 97 -0.68 0.87 -5.56
CA ILE A 97 -0.64 -0.50 -6.05
C ILE A 97 -1.66 -1.30 -5.25
N LEU A 98 -2.59 -1.94 -5.96
CA LEU A 98 -3.61 -2.80 -5.39
C LEU A 98 -3.29 -4.24 -5.78
N LEU A 99 -3.55 -5.17 -4.87
CA LEU A 99 -3.32 -6.60 -5.11
C LEU A 99 -4.66 -7.30 -5.24
N HIS A 100 -4.80 -8.11 -6.27
CA HIS A 100 -5.98 -8.94 -6.47
C HIS A 100 -5.58 -10.36 -6.82
N ARG A 101 -6.29 -11.32 -6.22
CA ARG A 101 -6.14 -12.75 -6.47
C ARG A 101 -7.52 -13.34 -6.64
N GLU A 102 -7.83 -13.81 -7.83
CA GLU A 102 -9.15 -14.35 -8.14
C GLU A 102 -9.39 -15.66 -7.37
N ASP A 103 -8.35 -16.49 -7.29
CA ASP A 103 -8.33 -17.78 -6.57
C ASP A 103 -8.50 -17.65 -5.05
N ALA A 104 -8.33 -16.45 -4.49
CA ALA A 104 -8.63 -16.16 -3.10
C ALA A 104 -10.14 -16.08 -2.82
N TYR A 105 -10.95 -15.82 -3.85
CA TYR A 105 -12.41 -15.70 -3.76
C TYR A 105 -13.15 -16.84 -4.45
N GLU A 106 -12.58 -17.39 -5.53
CA GLU A 106 -13.15 -18.47 -6.32
C GLU A 106 -12.15 -19.63 -6.42
N LYS A 107 -12.39 -20.70 -5.65
CA LYS A 107 -11.46 -21.82 -5.53
C LYS A 107 -11.22 -22.58 -6.84
N GLU A 108 -12.18 -22.52 -7.76
CA GLU A 108 -12.13 -23.18 -9.06
C GLU A 108 -11.75 -22.20 -10.19
N SER A 109 -11.24 -21.01 -9.84
CA SER A 109 -10.85 -20.01 -10.84
C SER A 109 -9.82 -20.61 -11.80
N PRO A 110 -9.99 -20.40 -13.12
CA PRO A 110 -9.00 -20.83 -14.11
C PRO A 110 -7.66 -20.09 -13.97
N ARG A 111 -7.63 -19.00 -13.19
CA ARG A 111 -6.44 -18.18 -12.89
C ARG A 111 -5.79 -18.58 -11.56
N ALA A 112 -5.97 -19.82 -11.13
CA ALA A 112 -5.38 -20.35 -9.91
C ALA A 112 -3.85 -20.17 -9.90
N GLY A 113 -3.33 -19.55 -8.84
CA GLY A 113 -1.90 -19.23 -8.75
C GLY A 113 -1.48 -17.97 -9.54
N GLU A 114 -2.40 -17.18 -10.07
CA GLU A 114 -2.12 -15.83 -10.58
C GLU A 114 -2.46 -14.75 -9.54
N ALA A 115 -1.76 -13.62 -9.63
CA ALA A 115 -2.11 -12.40 -8.93
C ALA A 115 -1.96 -11.19 -9.85
N ASP A 116 -2.89 -10.25 -9.72
CA ASP A 116 -2.86 -8.98 -10.42
C ASP A 116 -2.27 -7.92 -9.49
N ILE A 117 -1.17 -7.30 -9.94
CA ILE A 117 -0.58 -6.08 -9.38
C ILE A 117 -1.16 -4.91 -10.18
N ILE A 118 -2.16 -4.24 -9.60
CA ILE A 118 -2.91 -3.17 -10.26
C ILE A 118 -2.31 -1.83 -9.84
N VAL A 119 -1.59 -1.19 -10.75
CA VAL A 119 -1.12 0.19 -10.58
C VAL A 119 -2.31 1.13 -10.82
N GLY A 120 -3.10 1.35 -9.78
CA GLY A 120 -4.32 2.17 -9.83
C GLY A 120 -4.05 3.68 -9.87
N LYS A 121 -2.88 4.13 -9.43
CA LYS A 121 -2.40 5.51 -9.54
C LYS A 121 -0.91 5.52 -9.80
N HIS A 122 -0.45 6.41 -10.68
CA HIS A 122 0.96 6.70 -10.87
C HIS A 122 1.13 8.17 -11.29
N ARG A 123 1.74 9.01 -10.44
CA ARG A 123 1.90 10.45 -10.73
C ARG A 123 2.85 10.73 -11.90
N ASN A 124 3.82 9.84 -12.14
CA ASN A 124 4.94 10.06 -13.06
C ASN A 124 4.97 9.04 -14.22
N GLY A 125 3.88 8.34 -14.49
CA GLY A 125 3.84 7.32 -15.53
C GLY A 125 2.46 6.68 -15.69
N PRO A 126 2.36 5.62 -16.52
CA PRO A 126 1.09 4.99 -16.80
C PRO A 126 0.59 4.15 -15.61
N THR A 127 -0.73 3.97 -15.56
CA THR A 127 -1.39 2.90 -14.83
C THR A 127 -1.35 1.63 -15.67
N ALA A 128 -1.34 0.47 -15.02
CA ALA A 128 -1.34 -0.83 -15.67
C ALA A 128 -1.83 -1.90 -14.70
N THR A 129 -2.31 -3.02 -15.24
CA THR A 129 -2.45 -4.25 -14.46
C THR A 129 -1.35 -5.20 -14.91
N ILE A 130 -0.52 -5.63 -13.97
CA ILE A 130 0.59 -6.54 -14.21
C ILE A 130 0.23 -7.87 -13.57
N THR A 131 -0.03 -8.87 -14.39
CA THR A 131 -0.30 -10.23 -13.90
C THR A 131 1.02 -10.95 -13.64
N VAL A 132 1.12 -11.57 -12.46
CA VAL A 132 2.28 -12.33 -11.99
C VAL A 132 1.82 -13.69 -11.48
N ALA A 133 2.72 -14.67 -11.44
CA ALA A 133 2.43 -15.93 -10.78
C ALA A 133 2.67 -15.79 -9.26
N PHE A 134 1.72 -16.27 -8.47
CA PHE A 134 1.76 -16.29 -7.02
C PHE A 134 1.88 -17.72 -6.47
N GLN A 135 3.03 -18.00 -5.88
CA GLN A 135 3.32 -19.27 -5.24
C GLN A 135 3.07 -19.15 -3.74
N GLY A 136 1.80 -19.26 -3.34
CA GLY A 136 1.38 -18.95 -1.96
C GLY A 136 2.05 -19.78 -0.86
N HIS A 137 2.40 -21.02 -1.15
CA HIS A 137 3.14 -21.89 -0.22
C HIS A 137 4.58 -21.42 0.05
N TYR A 138 5.12 -20.51 -0.78
CA TYR A 138 6.41 -19.84 -0.58
C TYR A 138 6.28 -18.36 -0.25
N SER A 139 5.05 -17.82 -0.13
CA SER A 139 4.80 -16.38 0.01
C SER A 139 5.53 -15.54 -1.04
N ARG A 140 5.53 -16.01 -2.30
CA ARG A 140 6.38 -15.49 -3.38
C ARG A 140 5.58 -15.12 -4.62
N PHE A 141 5.90 -13.97 -5.19
CA PHE A 141 5.49 -13.58 -6.54
C PHE A 141 6.64 -13.80 -7.51
N VAL A 142 6.36 -14.27 -8.72
CA VAL A 142 7.33 -14.49 -9.80
C VAL A 142 6.76 -13.98 -11.12
N ASP A 143 7.65 -13.59 -12.03
CA ASP A 143 7.25 -13.18 -13.38
C ASP A 143 6.45 -14.29 -14.07
N MET A 144 5.47 -13.92 -14.88
CA MET A 144 4.82 -14.87 -15.78
C MET A 144 5.86 -15.39 -16.77
N ALA A 145 5.78 -16.68 -17.10
CA ALA A 145 6.61 -17.23 -18.16
C ALA A 145 6.36 -16.45 -19.45
N GLN A 146 7.42 -15.91 -20.04
CA GLN A 146 7.33 -15.30 -21.37
C GLN A 146 7.13 -16.44 -22.37
N THR A 147 5.92 -16.56 -22.91
CA THR A 147 5.64 -17.37 -24.11
C THR A 147 6.14 -16.69 -25.37
#